data_AF-A0A3B9QQ82-F1
#
_entry.id   AF-A0A3B9QQ82-F1
#
_cell.length_a   1.000
_cell.length_b   1.000
_cell.length_c   1.000
_cell.angle_alpha   90.00
_cell.angle_beta   90.00
_cell.angle_gamma   90.00
#
_symmetry.space_group_name_H-M   'P 1'
#
loop_
_entity.id
_entity.type
_entity.pdbx_description
1 polymer ?
#
loop_
_entity_poly.entity_id
_entity_poly.type
_entity_poly.pdbx_seq_one_letter_code
_entity_poly.pdbx_strand_id
1 'polypeptide(L)'
;MRGLTISIAEAKRLLGRAFGYSQAHNLNPRFFLGLSLVGAVIHLLYYLPWLKGSGAELGFLVALRALAMVGPLYILLRGKGIAPAFNLSLLVSWSVGTAWHVCYFVYL
;
A
#
# COMPACT_ATOMS: atom_id res chain seq x y z
N MET A 1 15.71 -6.52 24.48
CA MET A 1 15.03 -6.89 23.22
C MET A 1 13.70 -7.53 23.57
N ARG A 2 12.58 -6.78 23.50
CA ARG A 2 11.23 -7.30 23.83
C ARG A 2 10.66 -7.98 22.57
N GLY A 3 10.72 -9.31 22.56
CA GLY A 3 10.10 -10.14 21.52
C GLY A 3 8.58 -9.98 21.57
N LEU A 4 8.00 -9.55 20.45
CA LEU A 4 6.57 -9.37 20.27
C LEU A 4 5.91 -10.74 19.98
N THR A 5 5.77 -11.61 20.99
CA THR A 5 4.99 -12.85 20.86
C THR A 5 3.50 -12.51 20.97
N ILE A 6 2.91 -12.08 19.86
CA ILE A 6 1.46 -11.88 19.75
C ILE A 6 0.79 -13.25 19.84
N SER A 7 -0.02 -13.48 20.86
CA SER A 7 -0.87 -14.68 20.95
C SER A 7 -1.87 -14.70 19.78
N ILE A 8 -2.17 -15.88 19.23
CA ILE A 8 -3.11 -16.06 18.12
C ILE A 8 -4.48 -15.43 18.43
N ALA A 9 -4.89 -15.46 19.70
CA ALA A 9 -6.12 -14.82 20.17
C ALA A 9 -6.05 -13.28 20.09
N GLU A 10 -4.90 -12.70 20.44
CA GLU A 10 -4.63 -11.26 20.35
C GLU A 10 -4.64 -10.80 18.89
N ALA A 11 -4.01 -11.58 18.00
CA ALA A 11 -3.99 -11.33 16.57
C ALA A 11 -5.40 -11.37 15.97
N LYS A 12 -6.21 -12.38 16.32
CA LYS A 12 -7.62 -12.46 15.89
C LYS A 12 -8.44 -11.27 16.39
N ARG A 13 -8.24 -10.82 17.63
CA ARG A 13 -8.93 -9.67 18.20
C ARG A 13 -8.56 -8.36 17.50
N LEU A 14 -7.27 -8.16 17.20
CA LEU A 14 -6.79 -6.99 16.48
C LEU A 14 -7.29 -6.97 15.03
N LEU A 15 -7.27 -8.13 14.33
CA LEU A 15 -7.88 -8.25 13.02
C LEU A 15 -9.37 -7.92 13.07
N GLY A 16 -10.13 -8.53 13.99
CA GLY A 16 -11.57 -8.27 14.11
C GLY A 16 -11.89 -6.78 14.31
N ARG A 17 -11.10 -6.07 15.13
CA ARG A 17 -11.21 -4.62 15.30
C ARG A 17 -10.87 -3.84 14.03
N ALA A 18 -9.78 -4.18 13.35
CA ALA A 18 -9.38 -3.50 12.11
C ALA A 18 -10.43 -3.67 11.00
N PHE A 19 -11.00 -4.87 10.86
CA PHE A 19 -12.11 -5.15 9.94
C PHE A 19 -13.39 -4.40 10.33
N GLY A 20 -13.69 -4.30 11.63
CA GLY A 20 -14.80 -3.50 12.14
C GLY A 20 -14.66 -2.00 11.84
N TYR A 21 -13.45 -1.45 11.97
CA TYR A 21 -13.16 -0.06 11.58
C TYR A 21 -13.32 0.17 10.08
N SER A 22 -12.87 -0.76 9.22
CA SER A 22 -13.06 -0.61 7.78
C SER A 22 -14.55 -0.64 7.40
N GLN A 23 -15.34 -1.54 8.00
CA GLN A 23 -16.80 -1.58 7.80
C GLN A 23 -17.50 -0.31 8.29
N ALA A 24 -17.07 0.26 9.42
CA ALA A 24 -17.61 1.51 9.94
C ALA A 24 -17.43 2.70 8.98
N HIS A 25 -16.39 2.66 8.14
CA HIS A 25 -16.12 3.66 7.11
C HIS A 25 -16.61 3.26 5.70
N ASN A 26 -17.43 2.20 5.59
CA ASN A 26 -17.97 1.67 4.33
C ASN A 26 -16.91 1.14 3.35
N LEU A 27 -15.77 0.69 3.88
CA LEU A 27 -14.64 0.19 3.11
C LEU A 27 -14.60 -1.34 3.16
N ASN A 28 -14.47 -1.97 1.98
CA ASN A 28 -14.37 -3.41 1.89
C ASN A 28 -12.96 -3.89 2.29
N PRO A 29 -12.80 -4.64 3.38
CA PRO A 29 -11.47 -5.08 3.85
C PRO A 29 -10.82 -6.10 2.90
N ARG A 30 -11.62 -6.83 2.10
CA ARG A 30 -11.10 -7.76 1.08
C ARG A 30 -10.34 -7.03 -0.03
N PHE A 31 -10.69 -5.79 -0.32
CA PHE A 31 -9.99 -4.96 -1.30
C PHE A 31 -8.55 -4.69 -0.85
N PHE A 32 -8.33 -4.34 0.42
CA PHE A 32 -6.99 -4.10 0.97
C PHE A 32 -6.16 -5.37 1.06
N LEU A 33 -6.79 -6.50 1.41
CA LEU A 33 -6.12 -7.81 1.36
C LEU A 33 -5.67 -8.14 -0.06
N GLY A 34 -6.53 -7.94 -1.06
CA GLY A 34 -6.17 -8.11 -2.46
C GLY A 34 -5.01 -7.20 -2.88
N LEU A 35 -5.08 -5.91 -2.52
CA LEU A 35 -4.02 -4.94 -2.81
C LEU A 35 -2.67 -5.33 -2.18
N SER A 36 -2.69 -5.80 -0.93
CA SER A 36 -1.51 -6.28 -0.22
C SER A 36 -0.92 -7.53 -0.86
N LEU A 37 -1.77 -8.45 -1.33
CA LEU A 37 -1.33 -9.69 -1.98
C LEU A 37 -0.70 -9.38 -3.34
N VAL A 38 -1.32 -8.51 -4.14
CA VAL A 38 -0.75 -8.03 -5.42
C VAL A 38 0.58 -7.31 -5.18
N GLY A 39 0.64 -6.41 -4.19
CA GLY A 39 1.87 -5.69 -3.84
C GLY A 39 2.99 -6.65 -3.43
N ALA A 40 2.70 -7.64 -2.61
CA ALA A 40 3.66 -8.66 -2.20
C ALA A 40 4.18 -9.49 -3.38
N VAL A 41 3.31 -9.87 -4.32
CA VAL A 41 3.70 -10.60 -5.53
C VAL A 41 4.63 -9.77 -6.39
N ILE A 42 4.30 -8.49 -6.65
CA ILE A 42 5.17 -7.60 -7.43
C ILE A 42 6.51 -7.38 -6.72
N HIS A 43 6.50 -7.25 -5.40
CA HIS A 43 7.73 -7.10 -4.61
C HIS A 43 8.62 -8.36 -4.68
N LEU A 44 8.01 -9.55 -4.66
CA LEU A 44 8.71 -10.81 -4.83
C LEU A 44 9.36 -10.89 -6.22
N LEU A 45 8.61 -10.52 -7.26
CA LEU A 45 9.08 -10.50 -8.65
C LEU A 45 10.24 -9.52 -8.85
N TYR A 46 10.20 -8.35 -8.20
CA TYR A 46 11.29 -7.37 -8.25
C TYR A 46 12.64 -7.93 -7.74
N TYR A 47 12.61 -8.82 -6.75
CA TYR A 47 13.83 -9.42 -6.20
C TYR A 47 14.39 -10.57 -7.02
N LEU A 48 13.69 -11.05 -8.06
CA LEU A 48 14.21 -12.11 -8.92
C LEU A 48 15.43 -11.60 -9.72
N PRO A 49 16.57 -12.31 -9.68
CA PRO A 49 17.80 -11.85 -10.34
C PRO A 49 17.69 -11.79 -11.86
N TRP A 50 16.70 -12.45 -12.45
CA TRP A 50 16.44 -12.50 -13.89
C TRP A 50 15.82 -11.20 -14.42
N LEU A 51 15.27 -10.36 -13.53
CA LEU A 51 14.59 -9.11 -13.87
C LEU A 51 15.41 -7.86 -13.51
N LYS A 52 16.49 -8.02 -12.74
CA LYS A 52 17.42 -6.95 -12.35
C LYS A 52 18.30 -6.51 -13.50
N GLY A 53 18.50 -5.20 -13.67
CA GLY A 53 19.34 -4.62 -14.71
C GLY A 53 18.68 -4.54 -16.11
N SER A 54 17.40 -4.85 -16.22
CA SER A 54 16.60 -4.71 -17.44
C SER A 54 15.67 -3.49 -17.34
N GLY A 55 15.17 -2.99 -18.48
CA GLY A 55 14.12 -1.95 -18.49
C GLY A 55 12.84 -2.35 -17.71
N ALA A 56 12.66 -3.64 -17.39
CA ALA A 56 11.56 -4.12 -16.56
C ALA A 56 11.67 -3.69 -15.09
N GLU A 57 12.88 -3.42 -14.58
CA GLU A 57 13.10 -2.97 -13.19
C GLU A 57 12.38 -1.64 -12.92
N LEU A 58 12.52 -0.69 -13.86
CA LEU A 58 11.81 0.58 -13.85
C LEU A 58 10.29 0.37 -13.93
N GLY A 59 9.84 -0.59 -14.76
CA GLY A 59 8.45 -1.00 -14.86
C GLY A 59 7.86 -1.51 -13.54
N PHE A 60 8.59 -2.35 -12.79
CA PHE A 60 8.15 -2.84 -11.48
C PHE A 60 8.08 -1.73 -10.42
N LEU A 61 9.06 -0.82 -10.40
CA LEU A 61 9.05 0.32 -9.48
C LEU A 61 7.86 1.25 -9.75
N VAL A 62 7.60 1.55 -11.03
CA VAL A 62 6.42 2.35 -11.43
C VAL A 62 5.13 1.62 -11.10
N ALA A 63 5.04 0.31 -11.34
CA ALA A 63 3.87 -0.49 -11.02
C ALA A 63 3.57 -0.52 -9.51
N LEU A 64 4.60 -0.69 -8.66
CA LEU A 64 4.45 -0.60 -7.21
C LEU A 64 3.96 0.78 -6.76
N ARG A 65 4.47 1.85 -7.39
CA ARG A 65 4.07 3.23 -7.10
C ARG A 65 2.63 3.53 -7.50
N ALA A 66 2.21 3.07 -8.68
CA ALA A 66 0.84 3.18 -9.14
C ALA A 66 -0.11 2.35 -8.26
N LEU A 67 0.27 1.11 -7.93
CA LEU A 67 -0.52 0.23 -7.07
C LEU A 67 -0.74 0.84 -5.68
N ALA A 68 0.28 1.48 -5.12
CA ALA A 68 0.19 2.18 -3.85
C ALA A 68 -0.80 3.36 -3.87
N MET A 69 -1.11 3.96 -5.03
CA MET A 69 -2.15 4.99 -5.16
C MET A 69 -3.57 4.41 -5.21
N VAL A 70 -3.74 3.16 -5.66
CA VAL A 70 -5.06 2.53 -5.82
C VAL A 70 -5.78 2.41 -4.47
N GLY A 71 -5.05 2.08 -3.39
CA GLY A 71 -5.60 2.00 -2.03
C GLY A 71 -6.21 3.31 -1.54
N PRO A 72 -5.43 4.40 -1.46
CA PRO A 72 -5.92 5.72 -1.09
C PRO A 72 -7.01 6.24 -2.02
N LEU A 73 -6.91 6.03 -3.33
CA LEU A 73 -7.92 6.47 -4.30
C LEU A 73 -9.26 5.75 -4.08
N TYR A 74 -9.22 4.45 -3.81
CA TYR A 74 -10.41 3.68 -3.44
C TYR A 74 -11.07 4.22 -2.17
N ILE A 75 -10.26 4.56 -1.14
CA ILE A 75 -10.79 5.16 0.09
C ILE A 75 -11.36 6.56 -0.17
N LEU A 76 -10.75 7.34 -1.06
CA LEU A 76 -11.25 8.66 -1.41
C LEU A 76 -12.63 8.59 -2.08
N LEU A 77 -12.83 7.59 -2.96
CA LEU A 77 -14.06 7.41 -3.74
C LEU A 77 -15.18 6.68 -2.96
N ARG A 78 -14.83 5.79 -2.02
CA ARG A 78 -15.80 4.91 -1.33
C ARG A 78 -15.89 5.14 0.17
N GLY A 79 -14.91 5.79 0.78
CA GLY A 79 -14.83 6.05 2.21
C GLY A 79 -15.77 7.16 2.68
N LYS A 80 -16.25 7.04 3.91
CA LYS A 80 -17.08 8.07 4.58
C LYS A 80 -16.37 8.68 5.80
N GLY A 81 -16.74 9.91 6.13
CA GLY A 81 -16.24 10.64 7.31
C GLY A 81 -14.83 11.19 7.11
N ILE A 82 -13.92 10.92 8.05
CA ILE A 82 -12.54 11.44 8.06
C ILE A 82 -11.61 10.65 7.10
N ALA A 83 -12.02 9.44 6.72
CA ALA A 83 -11.26 8.56 5.83
C ALA A 83 -10.79 9.23 4.50
N PRO A 84 -11.62 9.99 3.76
CA PRO A 84 -11.17 10.68 2.55
C PRO A 84 -10.18 11.81 2.83
N ALA A 85 -10.37 12.63 3.87
CA ALA A 85 -9.47 13.74 4.18
C ALA A 85 -8.07 13.24 4.59
N PHE A 86 -8.00 12.18 5.39
CA PHE A 86 -6.74 11.54 5.76
C PHE A 86 -6.06 10.84 4.57
N ASN A 87 -6.83 10.23 3.66
CA ASN A 87 -6.25 9.63 2.45
C ASN A 87 -5.81 10.67 1.43
N LEU A 88 -6.44 11.83 1.39
CA LEU A 88 -6.01 12.94 0.54
C LEU A 88 -4.60 13.41 0.94
N SER A 89 -4.34 13.60 2.25
CA SER A 89 -3.00 14.00 2.71
C SER A 89 -1.94 12.93 2.43
N LEU A 90 -2.29 11.65 2.57
CA LEU A 90 -1.44 10.53 2.18
C LEU A 90 -1.17 10.51 0.66
N LEU A 91 -2.19 10.75 -0.17
CA LEU A 91 -2.04 10.85 -1.63
C LEU A 91 -1.11 12.00 -2.03
N VAL A 92 -1.26 13.17 -1.41
CA VAL A 92 -0.41 14.33 -1.66
C VAL A 92 1.03 14.01 -1.25
N SER A 93 1.25 13.48 -0.05
CA SER A 93 2.58 13.09 0.43
C SER A 93 3.23 12.04 -0.47
N TRP A 94 2.47 11.03 -0.90
CA TRP A 94 2.93 10.00 -1.83
C TRP A 94 3.29 10.56 -3.21
N SER A 95 2.48 11.49 -3.73
CA SER A 95 2.68 12.11 -5.04
C SER A 95 3.95 12.98 -5.03
N VAL A 96 4.15 13.78 -3.97
CA VAL A 96 5.35 14.59 -3.78
C VAL A 96 6.60 13.70 -3.65
N GLY A 97 6.53 12.64 -2.85
CA GLY A 97 7.65 11.70 -2.70
C GLY A 97 7.97 10.96 -3.99
N THR A 98 6.95 10.60 -4.78
CA THR A 98 7.14 9.95 -6.09
C THR A 98 7.73 10.91 -7.10
N ALA A 99 7.23 12.14 -7.18
CA ALA A 99 7.78 13.18 -8.07
C ALA A 99 9.25 13.46 -7.74
N TRP A 100 9.58 13.61 -6.44
CA TRP A 100 10.96 13.76 -5.99
C TRP A 100 11.84 12.59 -6.42
N HIS A 101 11.38 11.36 -6.23
CA HIS A 101 12.13 10.15 -6.57
C HIS A 101 12.34 9.99 -8.08
N VAL A 102 11.35 10.37 -8.90
CA VAL A 102 11.50 10.37 -10.35
C VAL A 102 12.49 11.45 -10.79
N CYS A 103 12.36 12.68 -10.27
CA CYS A 103 13.32 13.75 -10.55
C CYS A 103 14.74 13.36 -10.16
N TYR A 104 14.93 12.70 -9.01
CA TYR A 104 16.24 12.20 -8.56
C TYR A 104 16.84 11.20 -9.55
N PHE A 105 16.07 10.20 -10.00
CA PHE A 105 16.53 9.18 -10.96
C PHE A 105 16.71 9.69 -12.39
N VAL A 106 16.12 10.84 -12.75
CA VAL A 106 16.25 11.44 -14.08
C VAL A 106 17.43 12.41 -14.14
N TYR A 107 17.74 13.10 -13.02
CA TYR A 107 18.80 14.11 -12.96
C TYR A 107 20.14 13.61 -12.40
N LEU A 108 20.19 12.46 -11.73
CA LEU A 108 21.43 11.74 -11.37
C LEU A 108 21.58 10.49 -12.23
#